data_AF-A0A087RQN6-F1
#
_entry.id   AF-A0A087RQN6-F1
#
_cell.length_a   1.000
_cell.length_b   1.000
_cell.length_c   1.000
_cell.angle_alpha   90.00
_cell.angle_beta   90.00
_cell.angle_gamma   90.00
#
_symmetry.space_group_name_H-M   'P 1'
#
loop_
_entity.id
_entity.type
_entity.pdbx_description
1 polymer ?
#
loop_
_entity_poly.entity_id
_entity_poly.type
_entity_poly.pdbx_seq_one_letter_code
_entity_poly.pdbx_strand_id
1 'polypeptide(L)'
;VMASESEANMFPINGPEIMNKYYGETEAKLRDIFKEAKDNSPSIIFIDEIDAIAPKREEAYGDVEKRVVAQLLALMDGLNDRGNVIVLGATNRPDSVDPALRRPGRFDREFEISVPNEDGRIEILQIHTRGMPIDEDIDLKDLASELHGYTGADIKSLCREAAMKSIRRYLPEIDLETEKIPSEVLQS
;
A
#
# COMPACT_ATOMS: atom_id res chain seq x y z
N VAL A 1 5.69 3.84 6.01
CA VAL A 1 6.25 3.24 7.25
C VAL A 1 7.50 2.42 6.95
N MET A 2 7.51 1.48 6.00
CA MET A 2 8.75 0.76 5.64
C MET A 2 9.89 1.68 5.18
N ALA A 3 9.57 2.74 4.41
CA ALA A 3 10.53 3.78 4.01
C ALA A 3 11.16 4.55 5.19
N SER A 4 10.36 4.78 6.24
CA SER A 4 10.68 5.71 7.33
C SER A 4 11.31 5.02 8.53
N GLU A 5 11.12 3.70 8.66
CA GLU A 5 11.65 2.89 9.77
C GLU A 5 12.82 1.99 9.38
N SER A 6 13.15 1.90 8.09
CA SER A 6 14.41 1.27 7.66
C SER A 6 15.48 2.33 7.43
N GLU A 7 16.71 2.09 7.88
CA GLU A 7 17.89 2.90 7.50
C GLU A 7 18.33 2.64 6.03
N ALA A 8 17.40 2.17 5.18
CA ALA A 8 17.65 1.78 3.81
C ALA A 8 16.97 2.75 2.83
N ASN A 9 17.62 2.98 1.70
CA ASN A 9 17.07 3.82 0.63
C ASN A 9 15.85 3.14 -0.01
N MET A 10 14.75 3.87 -0.21
CA MET A 10 13.54 3.30 -0.80
C MET A 10 13.31 3.77 -2.23
N PHE A 11 13.05 2.81 -3.11
CA PHE A 11 12.77 3.03 -4.53
C PHE A 11 11.38 2.48 -4.88
N PRO A 12 10.33 3.32 -4.81
CA PRO A 12 8.98 2.89 -5.16
C PRO A 12 8.79 2.81 -6.68
N ILE A 13 8.11 1.76 -7.12
CA ILE A 13 7.67 1.51 -8.48
C ILE A 13 6.17 1.27 -8.43
N ASN A 14 5.39 2.08 -9.14
CA ASN A 14 3.97 1.81 -9.36
C ASN A 14 3.80 1.15 -10.74
N GLY A 15 3.24 -0.07 -10.76
CA GLY A 15 3.09 -0.87 -11.97
C GLY A 15 2.40 -0.13 -13.14
N PRO A 16 1.17 0.40 -12.94
CA PRO A 16 0.48 1.18 -13.97
C PRO A 16 1.24 2.43 -14.45
N GLU A 17 1.94 3.15 -13.56
CA GLU A 17 2.72 4.33 -13.95
C GLU A 17 3.87 3.97 -14.88
N ILE A 18 4.50 2.81 -14.66
CA ILE A 18 5.60 2.30 -15.49
C ILE A 18 5.10 1.84 -16.86
N MET A 19 3.90 1.26 -16.94
CA MET A 19 3.30 0.80 -18.20
C MET A 19 2.81 1.93 -19.12
N ASN A 20 2.38 3.06 -18.54
CA ASN A 20 1.84 4.19 -19.32
C ASN A 20 2.90 5.10 -19.95
N LYS A 21 4.16 5.02 -19.54
CA LYS A 21 5.27 5.79 -20.14
C LYS A 21 5.76 5.07 -21.41
N TYR A 22 6.08 5.83 -22.45
CA TYR A 22 6.30 5.38 -23.82
C TYR A 22 7.06 4.04 -23.94
N TYR A 23 6.58 3.16 -24.83
CA TYR A 23 6.86 1.72 -25.02
C TYR A 23 8.33 1.20 -25.00
N GLY A 24 9.35 2.06 -24.91
CA GLY A 24 10.77 1.69 -24.75
C GLY A 24 11.46 2.32 -23.54
N GLU A 25 10.85 3.33 -22.91
CA GLU A 25 11.39 4.00 -21.71
C GLU A 25 11.18 3.15 -20.46
N THR A 26 10.16 2.29 -20.45
CA THR A 26 9.84 1.40 -19.32
C THR A 26 11.00 0.47 -18.94
N GLU A 27 11.62 -0.20 -19.91
CA GLU A 27 12.75 -1.12 -19.66
C GLU A 27 13.98 -0.37 -19.12
N ALA A 28 14.27 0.81 -19.69
CA ALA A 28 15.36 1.67 -19.27
C ALA A 28 15.13 2.18 -17.84
N LYS A 29 13.91 2.65 -17.53
CA LYS A 29 13.52 3.12 -16.20
C LYS A 29 13.66 2.03 -15.14
N LEU A 30 13.22 0.79 -15.43
CA LEU A 30 13.42 -0.35 -14.52
C LEU A 30 14.91 -0.61 -14.26
N ARG A 31 15.73 -0.57 -15.32
CA ARG A 31 17.18 -0.77 -15.20
C ARG A 31 17.85 0.32 -14.37
N ASP A 32 17.46 1.57 -14.58
CA ASP A 32 18.00 2.72 -13.86
C ASP A 32 17.64 2.64 -12.37
N ILE A 33 16.39 2.29 -12.04
CA ILE A 33 15.97 2.12 -10.64
C ILE A 33 16.75 1.00 -9.95
N PHE A 34 16.90 -0.16 -10.59
CA PHE A 34 17.67 -1.27 -10.01
C PHE A 34 19.15 -0.92 -9.85
N LYS A 35 19.71 -0.16 -10.79
CA LYS A 35 21.09 0.33 -10.70
C LYS A 35 21.25 1.32 -9.55
N GLU A 36 20.36 2.30 -9.46
CA GLU A 36 20.38 3.31 -8.40
C GLU A 36 20.19 2.68 -7.01
N ALA A 37 19.29 1.70 -6.89
CA ALA A 37 19.11 0.93 -5.67
C ALA A 37 20.37 0.15 -5.27
N LYS A 38 21.09 -0.41 -6.25
CA LYS A 38 22.36 -1.11 -6.02
C LYS A 38 23.48 -0.15 -5.61
N ASP A 39 23.57 0.99 -6.27
CA ASP A 39 24.61 2.01 -6.00
C ASP A 39 24.40 2.68 -4.63
N ASN A 40 23.15 2.74 -4.14
CA ASN A 40 22.78 3.32 -2.85
C ASN A 40 22.49 2.27 -1.75
N SER A 41 23.02 1.04 -1.86
CA SER A 41 22.78 -0.01 -0.86
C SER A 41 23.24 0.40 0.55
N PRO A 42 22.48 0.08 1.64
CA PRO A 42 21.28 -0.76 1.68
C PRO A 42 20.03 -0.10 1.11
N SER A 43 19.25 -0.85 0.33
CA SER A 43 18.08 -0.34 -0.39
C SER A 43 16.92 -1.32 -0.43
N ILE A 44 15.70 -0.78 -0.56
CA ILE A 44 14.46 -1.51 -0.77
C ILE A 44 13.82 -1.01 -2.06
N ILE A 45 13.64 -1.90 -3.03
CA ILE A 45 12.82 -1.66 -4.22
C ILE A 45 11.40 -2.15 -3.90
N PHE A 46 10.41 -1.27 -3.95
CA PHE A 46 9.02 -1.61 -3.66
C PHE A 46 8.18 -1.48 -4.93
N ILE A 47 7.71 -2.61 -5.45
CA ILE A 47 6.89 -2.70 -6.66
C ILE A 47 5.44 -2.90 -6.25
N ASP A 48 4.64 -1.85 -6.37
CA ASP A 48 3.20 -1.90 -6.15
C ASP A 48 2.47 -2.30 -7.43
N GLU A 49 1.40 -3.07 -7.29
CA GLU A 49 0.62 -3.66 -8.39
C GLU A 49 1.52 -4.37 -9.42
N ILE A 50 2.36 -5.30 -8.95
CA ILE A 50 3.33 -6.01 -9.81
C ILE A 50 2.66 -6.81 -10.94
N ASP A 51 1.40 -7.23 -10.77
CA ASP A 51 0.61 -7.90 -11.81
C ASP A 51 0.39 -7.01 -13.04
N ALA A 52 0.49 -5.68 -12.92
CA ALA A 52 0.38 -4.77 -14.05
C ALA A 52 1.62 -4.79 -14.96
N ILE A 53 2.82 -5.04 -14.42
CA ILE A 53 4.08 -5.07 -15.19
C ILE A 53 4.59 -6.48 -15.45
N ALA A 54 4.08 -7.46 -14.72
CA ALA A 54 4.48 -8.85 -14.83
C ALA A 54 3.30 -9.83 -14.88
N PRO A 55 2.33 -9.63 -15.78
CA PRO A 55 1.24 -10.58 -15.95
C PRO A 55 1.75 -11.92 -16.49
N LYS A 56 0.94 -12.97 -16.34
CA LYS A 56 1.14 -14.25 -17.04
C LYS A 56 1.30 -14.00 -18.54
N ARG A 57 2.20 -14.75 -19.17
CA ARG A 57 2.49 -14.63 -20.62
C ARG A 57 1.27 -14.84 -21.51
N GLU A 58 0.29 -15.59 -21.04
CA GLU A 58 -1.00 -15.85 -21.71
C GLU A 58 -1.98 -14.69 -21.59
N GLU A 59 -1.87 -13.90 -20.50
CA GLU A 59 -2.66 -12.70 -20.23
C GLU A 59 -2.02 -11.44 -20.82
N ALA A 60 -0.74 -11.52 -21.23
CA ALA A 60 -0.02 -10.43 -21.87
C ALA A 60 -0.51 -10.22 -23.32
N TYR A 61 -1.16 -9.08 -23.58
CA TYR A 61 -1.76 -8.73 -24.87
C TYR A 61 -0.74 -8.24 -25.91
N GLY A 62 0.52 -7.97 -25.51
CA GLY A 62 1.54 -7.44 -26.42
C GLY A 62 2.97 -7.92 -26.17
N ASP A 63 3.81 -7.80 -27.21
CA ASP A 63 5.25 -8.10 -27.13
C ASP A 63 6.02 -7.14 -26.22
N VAL A 64 5.45 -5.96 -25.93
CA VAL A 64 6.01 -5.00 -24.98
C VAL A 64 5.94 -5.56 -23.56
N GLU A 65 4.76 -5.98 -23.10
CA GLU A 65 4.56 -6.55 -21.76
C GLU A 65 5.48 -7.75 -21.53
N LYS A 66 5.57 -8.65 -22.52
CA LYS A 66 6.48 -9.81 -22.46
C LYS A 66 7.95 -9.41 -22.29
N ARG A 67 8.37 -8.32 -22.94
CA ARG A 67 9.73 -7.79 -22.77
C ARG A 67 9.96 -7.15 -21.41
N VAL A 68 8.96 -6.44 -20.87
CA VAL A 68 9.03 -5.89 -19.49
C VAL A 68 9.17 -7.01 -18.47
N VAL A 69 8.37 -8.08 -18.59
CA VAL A 69 8.50 -9.27 -17.74
C VAL A 69 9.90 -9.89 -17.85
N ALA A 70 10.40 -10.06 -19.08
CA ALA A 70 11.75 -10.60 -19.32
C ALA A 70 12.85 -9.72 -18.72
N GLN A 71 12.71 -8.39 -18.84
CA GLN A 71 13.65 -7.43 -18.26
C GLN A 71 13.62 -7.49 -16.73
N LEU A 72 12.44 -7.56 -16.10
CA LEU A 72 12.33 -7.69 -14.65
C LEU A 72 12.96 -9.00 -14.16
N LEU A 73 12.71 -10.12 -14.85
CA LEU A 73 13.37 -11.40 -14.55
C LEU A 73 14.90 -11.30 -14.62
N ALA A 74 15.44 -10.67 -15.67
CA ALA A 74 16.87 -10.48 -15.83
C ALA A 74 17.48 -9.56 -14.75
N LEU A 75 16.73 -8.53 -14.31
CA LEU A 75 17.15 -7.65 -13.23
C LEU A 75 17.18 -8.38 -11.88
N MET A 76 16.17 -9.19 -11.58
CA MET A 76 16.13 -10.02 -10.37
C MET A 76 17.28 -11.03 -10.36
N ASP A 77 17.53 -11.73 -11.47
CA ASP A 77 18.64 -12.69 -11.59
C ASP A 77 20.02 -12.01 -11.50
N GLY A 78 20.09 -10.71 -11.81
CA GLY A 78 21.31 -9.89 -11.72
C GLY A 78 21.62 -9.33 -10.32
N LEU A 79 20.73 -9.53 -9.34
CA LEU A 79 20.96 -9.18 -7.94
C LEU A 79 21.88 -10.23 -7.30
N ASN A 80 23.19 -10.03 -7.41
CA ASN A 80 24.19 -10.88 -6.77
C ASN A 80 24.07 -10.82 -5.22
N ASP A 81 24.40 -11.93 -4.53
CA ASP A 81 24.44 -12.09 -3.06
C ASP A 81 25.28 -11.07 -2.26
N ARG A 82 25.98 -10.16 -2.93
CA ARG A 82 26.84 -9.15 -2.28
C ARG A 82 26.11 -7.83 -2.00
N GLY A 83 24.91 -7.60 -2.53
CA GLY A 83 24.16 -6.36 -2.35
C GLY A 83 23.10 -6.47 -1.27
N ASN A 84 23.02 -5.48 -0.37
CA ASN A 84 21.91 -5.33 0.58
C ASN A 84 20.72 -4.66 -0.13
N VAL A 85 20.23 -5.27 -1.22
CA VAL A 85 19.05 -4.79 -1.96
C VAL A 85 17.93 -5.80 -1.79
N ILE A 86 16.82 -5.37 -1.21
CA ILE A 86 15.62 -6.18 -1.04
C ILE A 86 14.58 -5.70 -2.04
N VAL A 87 13.94 -6.64 -2.74
CA VAL A 87 12.82 -6.32 -3.64
C VAL A 87 11.53 -6.83 -3.01
N LEU A 88 10.56 -5.94 -2.85
CA LEU A 88 9.22 -6.22 -2.34
C LEU A 88 8.23 -6.02 -3.47
N GLY A 89 7.33 -6.98 -3.68
CA GLY A 89 6.23 -6.89 -4.64
C GLY A 89 4.89 -6.92 -3.90
N ALA A 90 3.95 -6.07 -4.29
CA ALA A 90 2.58 -6.09 -3.80
C ALA A 90 1.60 -6.36 -4.96
N THR A 91 0.59 -7.17 -4.70
CA THR A 91 -0.49 -7.47 -5.65
C THR A 91 -1.74 -7.97 -4.93
N ASN A 92 -2.90 -7.65 -5.50
CA ASN A 92 -4.18 -8.25 -5.11
C ASN A 92 -4.53 -9.49 -5.94
N ARG A 93 -3.71 -9.82 -6.94
CA ARG A 93 -3.93 -10.91 -7.92
C ARG A 93 -2.66 -11.75 -8.06
N PRO A 94 -2.22 -12.46 -7.00
CA PRO A 94 -0.99 -13.25 -7.03
C PRO A 94 -1.00 -14.34 -8.12
N ASP A 95 -2.18 -14.82 -8.49
CA ASP A 95 -2.36 -15.79 -9.57
C ASP A 95 -2.19 -15.19 -10.97
N SER A 96 -2.26 -13.87 -11.13
CA SER A 96 -2.02 -13.20 -12.42
C SER A 96 -0.55 -12.89 -12.67
N VAL A 97 0.32 -13.02 -11.66
CA VAL A 97 1.76 -12.75 -11.79
C VAL A 97 2.48 -13.90 -12.52
N ASP A 98 3.45 -13.60 -13.39
CA ASP A 98 4.26 -14.62 -14.08
C ASP A 98 4.91 -15.57 -13.06
N PRO A 99 4.62 -16.90 -13.11
CA PRO A 99 5.16 -17.87 -12.16
C PRO A 99 6.69 -17.95 -12.12
N ALA A 100 7.38 -17.50 -13.18
CA ALA A 100 8.83 -17.42 -13.19
C ALA A 100 9.35 -16.46 -12.13
N LEU A 101 8.64 -15.37 -11.82
CA LEU A 101 9.05 -14.40 -10.79
C LEU A 101 8.92 -14.96 -9.37
N ARG A 102 8.11 -16.00 -9.15
CA ARG A 102 7.89 -16.66 -7.87
C ARG A 102 8.84 -17.84 -7.61
N ARG A 103 9.85 -18.03 -8.48
CA ARG A 103 10.84 -19.10 -8.32
C ARG A 103 11.90 -18.72 -7.28
N PRO A 104 12.58 -19.71 -6.66
CA PRO A 104 13.70 -19.47 -5.73
C PRO A 104 14.73 -18.47 -6.28
N GLY A 105 15.16 -17.53 -5.43
CA GLY A 105 16.11 -16.46 -5.80
C GLY A 105 15.46 -15.20 -6.41
N ARG A 106 14.12 -15.14 -6.46
CA ARG A 106 13.35 -13.96 -6.92
C ARG A 106 12.33 -13.57 -5.82
N PHE A 107 11.03 -13.63 -6.10
CA PHE A 107 10.00 -13.54 -5.06
C PHE A 107 9.74 -14.93 -4.47
N ASP A 108 10.70 -15.42 -3.69
CA ASP A 108 10.66 -16.76 -3.09
C ASP A 108 10.03 -16.81 -1.70
N ARG A 109 9.62 -15.66 -1.18
CA ARG A 109 8.83 -15.50 0.04
C ARG A 109 7.56 -14.74 -0.26
N GLU A 110 6.45 -15.27 0.23
CA GLU A 110 5.13 -14.69 0.06
C GLU A 110 4.50 -14.46 1.43
N PHE A 111 3.91 -13.29 1.60
CA PHE A 111 3.19 -12.90 2.81
C PHE A 111 1.76 -12.57 2.42
N GLU A 112 0.82 -13.40 2.88
CA GLU A 112 -0.59 -13.13 2.67
C GLU A 112 -1.07 -12.09 3.67
N ILE A 113 -1.67 -11.00 3.17
CA ILE A 113 -2.35 -10.00 3.99
C ILE A 113 -3.85 -10.28 3.90
N SER A 114 -4.34 -11.09 4.83
CA SER A 114 -5.76 -11.46 4.89
C SER A 114 -6.59 -10.38 5.62
N VAL A 115 -7.92 -10.53 5.56
CA VAL A 115 -8.85 -9.70 6.32
C VAL A 115 -8.55 -9.81 7.83
N PRO A 116 -8.49 -8.69 8.58
CA PRO A 116 -8.14 -8.72 9.99
C PRO A 116 -9.16 -9.50 10.83
N ASN A 117 -8.64 -10.24 11.80
CA ASN A 117 -9.44 -10.83 12.87
C ASN A 117 -9.96 -9.75 13.83
N GLU A 118 -10.74 -10.13 14.83
CA GLU A 118 -11.34 -9.18 15.78
C GLU A 118 -10.29 -8.30 16.48
N ASP A 119 -9.22 -8.90 17.00
CA ASP A 119 -8.11 -8.17 17.62
C ASP A 119 -7.46 -7.17 16.64
N GLY A 120 -7.20 -7.59 15.40
CA GLY A 120 -6.67 -6.71 14.36
C GLY A 120 -7.62 -5.57 14.02
N ARG A 121 -8.94 -5.79 14.04
CA ARG A 121 -9.92 -4.72 13.85
C ARG A 121 -9.92 -3.73 15.01
N ILE A 122 -9.74 -4.19 16.25
CA ILE A 122 -9.58 -3.32 17.42
C ILE A 122 -8.35 -2.42 17.24
N GLU A 123 -7.21 -2.99 16.86
CA GLU A 123 -5.98 -2.23 16.62
C GLU A 123 -6.14 -1.19 15.51
N ILE A 124 -6.77 -1.58 14.40
CA ILE A 124 -7.05 -0.67 13.27
C ILE A 124 -8.00 0.46 13.69
N LEU A 125 -9.05 0.15 14.46
CA LEU A 125 -9.94 1.16 15.04
C LEU A 125 -9.16 2.14 15.90
N GLN A 126 -8.34 1.65 16.84
CA GLN A 126 -7.51 2.49 17.71
C GLN A 126 -6.53 3.38 16.94
N ILE A 127 -5.99 2.90 15.80
CA ILE A 127 -5.14 3.70 14.94
C ILE A 127 -5.95 4.82 14.27
N HIS A 128 -7.10 4.50 13.70
CA HIS A 128 -7.90 5.46 12.94
C HIS A 128 -8.73 6.42 13.79
N THR A 129 -8.97 6.08 15.05
CA THR A 129 -9.61 6.96 16.02
C THR A 129 -8.61 7.72 16.90
N ARG A 130 -7.30 7.50 16.70
CA ARG A 130 -6.25 8.21 17.44
C ARG A 130 -6.34 9.72 17.18
N GLY A 131 -6.69 10.48 18.22
CA GLY A 131 -6.87 11.93 18.13
C GLY A 131 -8.26 12.36 17.65
N MET A 132 -9.19 11.43 17.46
CA MET A 132 -10.61 11.75 17.34
C MET A 132 -11.24 11.84 18.73
N PRO A 133 -12.06 12.87 19.03
CA PRO A 133 -12.88 12.86 20.24
C PRO A 133 -13.94 11.76 20.09
N ILE A 134 -13.87 10.77 20.97
CA ILE A 134 -14.85 9.69 21.08
C ILE A 134 -15.42 9.77 22.49
N ASP A 135 -16.74 9.62 22.60
CA ASP A 135 -17.44 9.58 23.88
C ASP A 135 -17.06 8.30 24.67
N GLU A 136 -17.13 8.39 26.00
CA GLU A 136 -16.75 7.31 26.92
C GLU A 136 -17.67 6.09 26.81
N ASP A 137 -18.86 6.26 26.23
CA ASP A 137 -19.83 5.20 26.01
C ASP A 137 -19.51 4.29 24.80
N ILE A 138 -18.54 4.66 23.96
CA ILE A 138 -18.14 3.88 22.80
C ILE A 138 -17.05 2.87 23.15
N ASP A 139 -17.42 1.59 23.24
CA ASP A 139 -16.45 0.50 23.33
C ASP A 139 -15.99 0.04 21.93
N LEU A 140 -14.71 0.27 21.63
CA LEU A 140 -14.10 -0.15 20.36
C LEU A 140 -14.04 -1.68 20.20
N LYS A 141 -14.07 -2.44 21.30
CA LYS A 141 -14.11 -3.91 21.26
C LYS A 141 -15.46 -4.41 20.79
N ASP A 142 -16.53 -3.89 21.38
CA ASP A 142 -17.89 -4.22 20.97
C ASP A 142 -18.11 -3.84 19.50
N LEU A 143 -17.66 -2.64 19.10
CA LEU A 143 -17.69 -2.22 17.71
C LEU A 143 -16.90 -3.18 16.79
N ALA A 144 -15.69 -3.59 17.17
CA ALA A 144 -14.88 -4.50 16.36
C ALA A 144 -15.56 -5.87 16.15
N SER A 145 -16.36 -6.34 17.12
CA SER A 145 -17.10 -7.60 17.01
C SER A 145 -18.18 -7.55 15.90
N GLU A 146 -18.75 -6.37 15.64
CA GLU A 146 -19.77 -6.15 14.61
C GLU A 146 -19.18 -5.95 13.21
N LEU A 147 -17.89 -5.63 13.11
CA LEU A 147 -17.21 -5.32 11.85
C LEU A 147 -16.63 -6.55 11.14
N HIS A 148 -17.30 -7.71 11.25
CA HIS A 148 -16.83 -8.92 10.57
C HIS A 148 -16.69 -8.70 9.05
N GLY A 149 -15.53 -9.06 8.50
CA GLY A 149 -15.22 -8.92 7.08
C GLY A 149 -14.67 -7.55 6.67
N TYR A 150 -14.64 -6.56 7.58
CA TYR A 150 -14.08 -5.25 7.27
C TYR A 150 -12.57 -5.31 7.14
N THR A 151 -12.04 -4.68 6.09
CA THR A 151 -10.61 -4.43 5.91
C THR A 151 -10.18 -3.15 6.59
N GLY A 152 -8.86 -2.89 6.65
CA GLY A 152 -8.35 -1.62 7.17
C GLY A 152 -8.89 -0.39 6.44
N ALA A 153 -9.11 -0.50 5.12
CA ALA A 153 -9.69 0.58 4.32
C ALA A 153 -11.16 0.84 4.67
N ASP A 154 -11.93 -0.22 4.95
CA ASP A 154 -13.33 -0.11 5.35
C ASP A 154 -13.46 0.54 6.73
N ILE A 155 -12.63 0.12 7.70
CA ILE A 155 -12.60 0.70 9.05
C ILE A 155 -12.18 2.17 9.02
N LYS A 156 -11.16 2.51 8.22
CA LYS A 156 -10.76 3.91 8.00
C LYS A 156 -11.92 4.74 7.46
N SER A 157 -12.64 4.20 6.48
CA SER A 157 -13.79 4.87 5.88
C SER A 157 -14.94 5.03 6.86
N LEU A 158 -15.21 4.01 7.68
CA LEU A 158 -16.20 4.05 8.76
C LEU A 158 -15.89 5.18 9.75
N CYS A 159 -14.65 5.25 10.26
CA CYS A 159 -14.23 6.30 11.19
C CYS A 159 -14.39 7.69 10.57
N ARG A 160 -13.98 7.85 9.30
CA ARG A 160 -14.12 9.12 8.57
C ARG A 160 -15.58 9.53 8.40
N GLU A 161 -16.47 8.61 8.03
CA GLU A 161 -17.90 8.90 7.86
C GLU A 161 -18.58 9.20 9.20
N ALA A 162 -18.19 8.53 10.29
CA ALA A 162 -18.66 8.84 11.64
C ALA A 162 -18.29 10.27 12.04
N ALA A 163 -17.04 10.68 11.83
CA ALA A 163 -16.58 12.04 12.07
C ALA A 163 -17.36 13.07 11.24
N MET A 164 -17.52 12.83 9.94
CA MET A 164 -18.26 13.72 9.04
C MET A 164 -19.74 13.84 9.43
N LYS A 165 -20.38 12.75 9.88
CA LYS A 165 -21.76 12.79 10.40
C LYS A 165 -21.86 13.61 11.68
N SER A 166 -20.88 13.49 12.58
CA SER A 166 -20.83 14.31 13.80
C SER A 166 -20.71 15.80 13.44
N ILE A 167 -19.75 16.16 12.59
CA ILE A 167 -19.56 17.56 12.13
C ILE A 167 -20.84 18.10 11.49
N ARG A 168 -21.49 17.33 10.60
CA ARG A 168 -22.73 17.77 9.94
C ARG A 168 -23.89 18.04 10.89
N ARG A 169 -23.92 17.41 12.07
CA ARG A 169 -24.94 17.65 13.11
C ARG A 169 -24.78 19.04 13.72
N TYR A 170 -23.53 19.43 13.99
CA TYR A 170 -23.20 20.70 14.62
C TYR A 170 -22.96 21.84 13.64
N LEU A 171 -22.74 21.55 12.35
CA LEU A 171 -22.51 22.56 11.31
C LEU A 171 -23.60 23.67 11.26
N PRO A 172 -24.91 23.40 11.47
CA PRO A 172 -25.92 24.45 11.55
C PRO A 172 -25.81 25.36 12.78
N GLU A 173 -25.17 24.89 13.84
CA GLU A 173 -24.96 25.60 15.10
C GLU A 173 -23.63 26.36 15.12
N ILE A 174 -22.74 26.06 14.18
CA ILE A 174 -21.46 26.73 13.99
C ILE A 174 -21.67 27.92 13.07
N ASP A 175 -21.50 29.12 13.61
CA ASP A 175 -21.37 30.33 12.80
C ASP A 175 -20.01 30.31 12.07
N LEU A 176 -20.06 30.17 10.75
CA LEU A 176 -18.88 30.10 9.89
C LEU A 176 -18.23 31.46 9.64
N GLU A 177 -18.90 32.57 10.02
CA GLU A 177 -18.36 33.92 9.90
C GLU A 177 -17.45 34.31 11.09
N THR A 178 -17.51 33.56 12.19
CA THR A 178 -16.68 33.76 13.37
C THR A 178 -15.43 32.87 13.35
N GLU A 179 -14.24 33.46 13.59
CA GLU A 179 -12.94 32.74 13.56
C GLU A 179 -12.77 31.67 14.66
N LYS A 180 -13.71 31.57 15.61
CA LYS A 180 -13.60 30.69 16.78
C LYS A 180 -14.89 29.93 17.01
N ILE A 181 -14.78 28.60 17.01
CA ILE A 181 -15.86 27.69 17.40
C ILE A 181 -16.03 27.76 18.93
N PRO A 182 -17.24 27.99 19.46
CA PRO A 182 -17.51 28.00 20.90
C PRO A 182 -17.08 26.69 21.57
N SER A 183 -16.47 26.78 22.76
CA SER A 183 -15.95 25.61 23.49
C SER A 183 -17.04 24.58 23.84
N GLU A 184 -18.28 25.03 23.99
CA GLU A 184 -19.46 24.20 24.26
C GLU A 184 -19.77 23.26 23.09
N VAL A 185 -19.60 23.72 21.85
CA VAL A 185 -19.78 22.92 20.61
C VAL A 185 -18.60 21.96 20.38
N LEU A 186 -17.42 22.29 20.91
CA LEU A 186 -16.23 21.42 20.83
C LEU A 186 -16.22 20.29 21.86
N GLN A 187 -17.00 20.42 22.93
CA GLN A 187 -17.08 19.47 24.04
C GLN A 187 -18.37 18.64 24.02
N SER A 188 -19.23 18.82 23.01
CA SER A 188 -20.47 18.08 22.77
C SER A 188 -20.35 17.12 21.60
#